data_AF-A0A6N9NN32-F1
#
_entry.id   AF-A0A6N9NN32-F1
#
_cell.length_a   1.000
_cell.length_b   1.000
_cell.length_c   1.000
_cell.angle_alpha   90.00
_cell.angle_beta   90.00
_cell.angle_gamma   90.00
#
_symmetry.space_group_name_H-M   'P 1'
#
loop_
_entity.id
_entity.type
_entity.pdbx_description
1 polymer ?
#
loop_
_entity_poly.entity_id
_entity_poly.type
_entity_poly.pdbx_seq_one_letter_code
_entity_poly.pdbx_strand_id
1 'polypeptide(L)'
;MKIGNLVRSVNRGVLTLLAFGGMLLYLSAADFVVSFKPAVSFEELLEEDKELKPGSHVKGNVVYALGYFASESTYTKRSDGSRSGSRKSGNYYMIPAATGCFALKCRQSDVEALDGLSEETFDYMMSGTEPSTEIFIEGKAEYLEGKLAGYYKEYLADLGYTEDEAEQMGEPLVVRYVNFMAVRIGFVLGLVLVLLGIFLLRAGYLREERGSGLRKAEDLPGSP
;
A
#
# COMPACT_ATOMS: atom_id res chain seq x y z
N MET A 1 -8.76 -34.42 -20.79
CA MET A 1 -8.24 -34.15 -19.44
C MET A 1 -8.98 -35.05 -18.46
N LYS A 2 -8.33 -36.08 -17.90
CA LYS A 2 -8.99 -37.00 -16.94
C LYS A 2 -8.94 -36.38 -15.55
N ILE A 3 -10.10 -36.01 -14.99
CA ILE A 3 -10.21 -35.32 -13.69
C ILE A 3 -9.52 -36.12 -12.57
N GLY A 4 -9.60 -37.45 -12.59
CA GLY A 4 -8.92 -38.32 -11.62
C GLY A 4 -7.38 -38.20 -11.62
N ASN A 5 -6.77 -38.00 -12.80
CA ASN A 5 -5.33 -37.82 -12.92
C ASN A 5 -4.90 -36.40 -12.49
N LEU A 6 -5.78 -35.42 -12.67
CA LEU A 6 -5.58 -34.06 -12.16
C LEU A 6 -5.53 -34.06 -10.63
N VAL A 7 -6.51 -34.68 -9.97
CA VAL A 7 -6.57 -34.75 -8.50
C VAL A 7 -5.36 -35.49 -7.92
N ARG A 8 -4.86 -36.54 -8.59
CA ARG A 8 -3.64 -37.26 -8.17
C ARG A 8 -2.35 -36.47 -8.39
N SER A 9 -2.32 -35.57 -9.39
CA SER A 9 -1.17 -34.70 -9.65
C SER A 9 -1.02 -33.52 -8.67
N VAL A 10 -2.06 -33.24 -7.88
CA VAL A 10 -2.07 -32.17 -6.89
C VAL A 10 -1.36 -32.65 -5.62
N ASN A 11 -0.09 -32.26 -5.47
CA ASN A 11 0.66 -32.45 -4.22
C ASN A 11 0.56 -31.18 -3.35
N ARG A 12 0.72 -31.34 -2.03
CA ARG A 12 0.76 -30.26 -1.04
C ARG A 12 1.70 -29.12 -1.44
N GLY A 13 2.86 -29.42 -2.05
CA GLY A 13 3.77 -28.39 -2.56
C GLY A 13 3.19 -27.52 -3.67
N VAL A 14 2.43 -28.10 -4.61
CA VAL A 14 1.74 -27.38 -5.69
C VAL A 14 0.64 -26.49 -5.11
N LEU A 15 -0.15 -27.01 -4.16
CA LEU A 15 -1.18 -26.23 -3.47
C LEU A 15 -0.58 -25.05 -2.71
N THR A 16 0.52 -25.26 -1.98
CA THR A 16 1.23 -24.19 -1.27
C THR A 16 1.71 -23.11 -2.25
N LEU A 17 2.34 -23.48 -3.37
CA LEU A 17 2.82 -22.52 -4.38
C LEU A 17 1.68 -21.68 -4.97
N LEU A 18 0.57 -22.32 -5.34
CA LEU A 18 -0.60 -21.63 -5.89
C LEU A 18 -1.27 -20.73 -4.84
N ALA A 19 -1.40 -21.19 -3.61
CA ALA A 19 -2.02 -20.43 -2.53
C ALA A 19 -1.18 -19.20 -2.15
N PHE A 20 0.12 -19.36 -1.90
CA PHE A 20 1.00 -18.25 -1.55
C PHE A 20 1.21 -17.30 -2.73
N GLY A 21 1.39 -17.82 -3.94
CA GLY A 21 1.51 -17.00 -5.15
C GLY A 21 0.22 -16.20 -5.42
N GLY A 22 -0.94 -16.84 -5.32
CA GLY A 22 -2.24 -16.19 -5.46
C GLY A 22 -2.49 -15.12 -4.39
N MET A 23 -2.13 -15.41 -3.12
CA MET A 23 -2.25 -14.44 -2.03
C MET A 23 -1.35 -13.21 -2.26
N LEU A 24 -0.09 -13.41 -2.67
CA LEU A 24 0.81 -12.31 -3.00
C LEU A 24 0.27 -11.44 -4.14
N LEU A 25 -0.24 -12.08 -5.21
CA LEU A 25 -0.86 -11.36 -6.33
C LEU A 25 -2.07 -10.56 -5.86
N TYR A 26 -2.96 -11.15 -5.08
CA TYR A 26 -4.14 -10.47 -4.57
C TYR A 26 -3.79 -9.22 -3.75
N LEU A 27 -2.81 -9.34 -2.85
CA LEU A 27 -2.38 -8.22 -2.00
C LEU A 27 -1.63 -7.12 -2.76
N SER A 28 -0.97 -7.44 -3.88
CA SER A 28 -0.14 -6.49 -4.63
C SER A 28 -0.79 -5.95 -5.90
N ALA A 29 -1.85 -6.57 -6.42
CA ALA A 29 -2.41 -6.25 -7.74
C ALA A 29 -2.88 -4.79 -7.86
N ALA A 30 -3.64 -4.29 -6.89
CA ALA A 30 -4.16 -2.91 -6.94
C ALA A 30 -3.02 -1.89 -6.95
N ASP A 31 -2.07 -2.03 -6.03
CA ASP A 31 -0.92 -1.13 -5.90
C ASP A 31 0.05 -1.28 -7.08
N PHE A 32 0.14 -2.47 -7.68
CA PHE A 32 0.94 -2.71 -8.88
C PHE A 32 0.41 -1.91 -10.06
N VAL A 33 -0.91 -1.87 -10.26
CA VAL A 33 -1.55 -1.04 -11.29
C VAL A 33 -1.28 0.44 -11.05
N VAL A 34 -1.42 0.91 -9.81
CA VAL A 34 -1.10 2.31 -9.45
C VAL A 34 0.37 2.62 -9.73
N SER A 35 1.28 1.67 -9.51
CA SER A 35 2.71 1.89 -9.74
C SER A 35 3.09 2.25 -11.18
N PHE A 36 2.26 1.93 -12.18
CA PHE A 36 2.50 2.30 -13.58
C PHE A 36 1.91 3.65 -13.96
N LYS A 37 1.06 4.24 -13.10
CA LYS A 37 0.55 5.58 -13.35
C LYS A 37 1.70 6.60 -13.26
N PRO A 38 1.66 7.67 -14.08
CA PRO A 38 2.60 8.78 -13.93
C PRO A 38 2.50 9.31 -12.50
N ALA A 39 3.65 9.56 -11.89
CA ALA A 39 3.72 10.12 -10.56
C ALA A 39 3.44 11.62 -10.64
N VAL A 40 2.51 12.10 -9.81
CA VAL A 40 2.26 13.53 -9.59
C VAL A 40 3.11 13.96 -8.41
N SER A 41 3.86 15.06 -8.55
CA SER A 41 4.68 15.60 -7.45
C SER A 41 3.84 16.45 -6.49
N PHE A 42 4.33 16.69 -5.28
CA PHE A 42 3.65 17.62 -4.36
C PHE A 42 3.70 19.07 -4.87
N GLU A 43 4.74 19.43 -5.63
CA GLU A 43 4.83 20.73 -6.30
C GLU A 43 3.75 20.87 -7.37
N GLU A 44 3.54 19.84 -8.20
CA GLU A 44 2.47 19.82 -9.20
C GLU A 44 1.09 19.94 -8.55
N LEU A 45 0.87 19.39 -7.35
CA LEU A 45 -0.41 19.51 -6.63
C LEU A 45 -0.71 20.94 -6.12
N LEU A 46 0.27 21.84 -6.17
CA LEU A 46 0.06 23.27 -5.89
C LEU A 46 -0.35 24.06 -7.14
N GLU A 47 -0.32 23.45 -8.33
CA GLU A 47 -0.76 24.07 -9.58
C GLU A 47 -2.29 23.91 -9.77
N GLU A 48 -2.99 24.98 -10.17
CA GLU A 48 -4.46 25.01 -10.28
C GLU A 48 -5.05 23.98 -11.27
N ASP A 49 -4.26 23.50 -12.24
CA ASP A 49 -4.70 22.51 -13.23
C ASP A 49 -4.55 21.05 -12.76
N LYS A 50 -4.02 20.83 -11.55
CA LYS A 50 -3.71 19.50 -11.01
C LYS A 50 -4.52 19.19 -9.78
N GLU A 51 -5.46 18.27 -9.95
CA GLU A 51 -6.27 17.72 -8.86
C GLU A 51 -5.74 16.36 -8.39
N LEU A 52 -5.67 16.17 -7.08
CA LEU A 52 -5.42 14.86 -6.50
C LEU A 52 -6.67 13.98 -6.63
N LYS A 53 -6.54 12.81 -7.26
CA LYS A 53 -7.65 11.84 -7.42
C LYS A 53 -7.36 10.54 -6.69
N PRO A 54 -8.38 9.80 -6.20
CA PRO A 54 -8.17 8.48 -5.61
C PRO A 54 -7.48 7.53 -6.60
N GLY A 55 -6.55 6.73 -6.09
CA GLY A 55 -5.70 5.83 -6.87
C GLY A 55 -4.64 6.55 -7.72
N SER A 56 -4.36 7.83 -7.47
CA SER A 56 -3.22 8.53 -8.06
C SER A 56 -1.91 8.09 -7.42
N HIS A 57 -0.85 8.07 -8.21
CA HIS A 57 0.51 7.84 -7.74
C HIS A 57 1.13 9.20 -7.41
N VAL A 58 1.50 9.41 -6.15
CA VAL A 58 2.12 10.66 -5.69
C VAL A 58 3.56 10.38 -5.31
N LYS A 59 4.48 11.23 -5.80
CA LYS A 59 5.92 11.05 -5.56
C LYS A 59 6.66 12.38 -5.62
N GLY A 60 7.36 12.73 -4.55
CA GLY A 60 8.20 13.92 -4.53
C GLY A 60 8.53 14.37 -3.11
N ASN A 61 9.15 15.54 -3.02
CA ASN A 61 9.35 16.21 -1.73
C ASN A 61 8.06 16.90 -1.31
N VAL A 62 7.67 16.74 -0.05
CA VAL A 62 6.56 17.52 0.53
C VAL A 62 7.00 18.97 0.64
N VAL A 63 6.24 19.89 0.03
CA VAL A 63 6.59 21.31 -0.04
C VAL A 63 6.17 22.05 1.24
N TYR A 64 4.95 21.79 1.71
CA TYR A 64 4.35 22.46 2.87
C TYR A 64 3.58 21.46 3.71
N ALA A 65 3.52 21.69 5.02
CA ALA A 65 2.69 20.93 5.94
C ALA A 65 2.03 21.87 6.96
N LEU A 66 0.73 21.74 7.17
CA LEU A 66 -0.03 22.56 8.11
C LEU A 66 -0.13 21.92 9.50
N GLY A 67 0.81 21.05 9.88
CA GLY A 67 0.75 20.29 11.13
C GLY A 67 -0.06 19.00 11.05
N TYR A 68 -0.10 18.27 12.17
CA TYR A 68 -0.81 16.99 12.28
C TYR A 68 -2.17 17.15 12.96
N PHE A 69 -3.18 16.45 12.43
CA PHE A 69 -4.54 16.43 12.99
C PHE A 69 -4.86 15.10 13.70
N ALA A 70 -4.09 14.05 13.44
CA ALA A 70 -4.27 12.75 14.10
C ALA A 70 -2.94 12.02 14.29
N SER A 71 -2.83 11.25 15.38
CA SER A 71 -1.73 10.33 15.64
C SER A 71 -2.21 8.89 15.69
N GLU A 72 -1.44 7.97 15.10
CA GLU A 72 -1.79 6.55 15.03
C GLU A 72 -0.85 5.75 15.94
N SER A 73 -1.41 5.02 16.90
CA SER A 73 -0.66 4.10 17.76
C SER A 73 -1.25 2.70 17.76
N THR A 74 -0.38 1.70 17.73
CA THR A 74 -0.76 0.28 17.73
C THR A 74 -0.50 -0.32 19.11
N TYR A 75 -1.44 -1.08 19.63
CA TYR A 75 -1.28 -1.87 20.86
C TYR A 75 -1.85 -3.26 20.67
N THR A 76 -1.29 -4.25 21.36
CA THR A 76 -1.81 -5.62 21.38
C THR A 76 -2.73 -5.78 22.58
N LYS A 77 -4.00 -6.08 22.33
CA LYS A 77 -4.96 -6.49 23.35
C LYS A 77 -4.97 -8.01 23.44
N ARG A 78 -4.64 -8.56 24.61
CA ARG A 78 -4.67 -10.00 24.86
C ARG A 78 -6.09 -10.45 25.25
N SER A 79 -6.33 -11.75 25.15
CA SER A 79 -7.62 -12.38 25.46
C SER A 79 -8.03 -12.24 26.94
N ASP A 80 -7.07 -11.99 27.83
CA ASP A 80 -7.26 -11.72 29.25
C ASP A 80 -7.64 -10.26 29.56
N GLY A 81 -7.80 -9.42 28.53
CA GLY A 81 -8.11 -7.99 28.68
C GLY A 81 -6.89 -7.11 28.95
N SER A 82 -5.70 -7.68 29.17
CA SER A 82 -4.46 -6.92 29.31
C SER A 82 -4.06 -6.27 27.98
N ARG A 83 -3.43 -5.10 28.06
CA ARG A 83 -2.93 -4.35 26.90
C ARG A 83 -1.41 -4.19 27.00
N SER A 84 -0.71 -4.36 25.88
CA SER A 84 0.69 -3.95 25.76
C SER A 84 0.79 -2.43 25.70
N GLY A 85 1.98 -1.88 25.99
CA GLY A 85 2.26 -0.46 25.74
C GLY A 85 1.97 -0.08 24.29
N SER A 86 1.44 1.12 24.07
CA SER A 86 1.13 1.66 22.75
C SER A 86 2.43 2.02 22.02
N ARG A 87 2.58 1.55 20.78
CA ARG A 87 3.68 1.91 19.89
C ARG A 87 3.19 2.92 18.86
N LYS A 88 3.80 4.10 18.81
CA LYS A 88 3.48 5.10 17.78
C LYS A 88 3.86 4.58 16.39
N SER A 89 2.95 4.73 15.43
CA SER A 89 3.09 4.21 14.06
C SER A 89 3.23 5.30 13.00
N GLY A 90 2.93 6.55 13.37
CA GLY A 90 3.01 7.73 12.52
C GLY A 90 1.87 8.70 12.82
N ASN A 91 1.90 9.84 12.15
CA ASN A 91 0.87 10.88 12.25
C ASN A 91 0.23 11.13 10.87
N TYR A 92 -0.91 11.80 10.89
CA TYR A 92 -1.59 12.31 9.70
C TYR A 92 -1.42 13.83 9.67
N TYR A 93 -0.69 14.32 8.66
CA TYR A 93 -0.46 15.74 8.42
C TYR A 93 -1.43 16.29 7.39
N MET A 94 -1.76 17.57 7.48
CA MET A 94 -2.53 18.26 6.46
C MET A 94 -1.58 18.94 5.48
N ILE A 95 -1.73 18.65 4.19
CA ILE A 95 -0.90 19.18 3.11
C ILE A 95 -1.78 20.08 2.24
N PRO A 96 -1.37 21.34 2.00
CA PRO A 96 -2.11 22.23 1.12
C PRO A 96 -1.92 21.81 -0.35
N ALA A 97 -2.96 22.06 -1.14
CA ALA A 97 -3.02 21.85 -2.58
C ALA A 97 -3.75 23.04 -3.22
N ALA A 98 -3.65 23.19 -4.55
CA ALA A 98 -4.35 24.28 -5.25
C ALA A 98 -5.87 24.25 -5.03
N THR A 99 -6.45 23.05 -4.97
CA THR A 99 -7.89 22.83 -4.79
C THR A 99 -8.28 22.53 -3.34
N GLY A 100 -7.47 22.96 -2.35
CA GLY A 100 -7.78 22.82 -0.92
C GLY A 100 -6.68 22.15 -0.12
N CYS A 101 -7.02 21.10 0.63
CA CYS A 101 -6.06 20.34 1.42
C CYS A 101 -6.28 18.83 1.25
N PHE A 102 -5.27 18.03 1.57
CA PHE A 102 -5.39 16.59 1.70
C PHE A 102 -4.54 16.07 2.86
N ALA A 103 -4.83 14.87 3.33
CA ALA A 103 -4.08 14.25 4.41
C ALA A 103 -2.84 13.50 3.88
N LEU A 104 -1.78 13.48 4.66
CA LEU A 104 -0.59 12.69 4.40
C LEU A 104 -0.31 11.79 5.60
N LYS A 105 -0.31 10.48 5.39
CA LYS A 105 0.03 9.51 6.42
C LYS A 105 1.52 9.21 6.39
N CYS A 106 2.25 9.69 7.40
CA CYS A 106 3.68 9.46 7.51
C CYS A 106 4.01 8.20 8.33
N ARG A 107 5.30 7.84 8.32
CA ARG A 107 5.85 6.84 9.23
C ARG A 107 6.37 7.53 10.48
N GLN A 108 6.47 6.79 11.58
CA GLN A 108 7.09 7.31 12.80
C GLN A 108 8.51 7.87 12.61
N SER A 109 9.27 7.37 11.63
CA SER A 109 10.61 7.88 11.30
C SER A 109 10.61 9.28 10.70
N ASP A 110 9.50 9.68 10.08
CA ASP A 110 9.41 10.90 9.26
C ASP A 110 8.65 12.00 10.01
N VAL A 111 8.18 11.72 11.23
CA VAL A 111 7.42 12.64 12.10
C VAL A 111 8.25 13.87 12.45
N GLU A 112 9.51 13.68 12.88
CA GLU A 112 10.38 14.79 13.29
C GLU A 112 10.63 15.77 12.13
N ALA A 113 10.87 15.23 10.93
CA ALA A 113 11.05 16.06 9.75
C ALA A 113 9.75 16.79 9.37
N LEU A 114 8.58 16.11 9.41
CA LEU A 114 7.30 16.75 9.07
C LEU A 114 6.85 17.78 10.11
N ASP A 115 7.18 17.57 11.38
CA ASP A 115 6.97 18.57 12.43
C ASP A 115 7.83 19.81 12.15
N GLY A 116 9.12 19.63 11.82
CA GLY A 116 10.00 20.72 11.40
C GLY A 116 9.51 21.45 10.15
N LEU A 117 9.07 20.70 9.13
CA LEU A 117 8.46 21.29 7.92
C LEU A 117 7.19 22.08 8.25
N SER A 118 6.41 21.63 9.24
CA SER A 118 5.20 22.34 9.65
C SER A 118 5.53 23.67 10.33
N GLU A 119 6.52 23.67 11.21
CA GLU A 119 7.03 24.90 11.83
C GLU A 119 7.54 25.88 10.78
N GLU A 120 8.37 25.41 9.84
CA GLU A 120 8.87 26.22 8.72
C GLU A 120 7.75 26.74 7.83
N THR A 121 6.68 25.95 7.62
CA THR A 121 5.51 26.38 6.83
C THR A 121 4.76 27.53 7.53
N PHE A 122 4.55 27.46 8.84
CA PHE A 122 3.95 28.56 9.58
C PHE A 122 4.85 29.80 9.63
N ASP A 123 6.17 29.61 9.76
CA ASP A 123 7.15 30.69 9.69
C ASP A 123 7.16 31.35 8.30
N TYR A 124 7.01 30.58 7.22
CA TYR A 124 6.84 31.09 5.86
C TYR A 124 5.61 31.99 5.74
N MET A 125 4.46 31.57 6.30
CA MET A 125 3.23 32.37 6.28
C MET A 125 3.39 33.72 7.01
N MET A 126 4.29 33.80 7.99
CA MET A 126 4.53 35.01 8.79
C MET A 126 5.68 35.89 8.25
N SER A 127 6.73 35.27 7.70
CA SER A 127 7.99 35.94 7.36
C SER A 127 8.35 35.91 5.87
N GLY A 128 7.72 35.02 5.08
CA GLY A 128 8.06 34.76 3.68
C GLY A 128 9.32 33.91 3.46
N THR A 129 9.93 33.37 4.52
CA THR A 129 11.12 32.51 4.43
C THR A 129 10.72 31.10 4.00
N GLU A 130 11.13 30.66 2.81
CA GLU A 130 10.75 29.34 2.28
C GLU A 130 11.27 28.19 3.17
N PRO A 131 10.47 27.11 3.34
CA PRO A 131 10.92 25.92 4.03
C PRO A 131 12.14 25.29 3.35
N SER A 132 13.05 24.76 4.16
CA SER A 132 14.29 24.11 3.72
C SER A 132 14.28 22.60 3.98
N THR A 133 13.36 22.12 4.80
CA THR A 133 13.27 20.70 5.16
C THR A 133 12.79 19.86 3.98
N GLU A 134 13.66 18.99 3.47
CA GLU A 134 13.33 18.08 2.36
C GLU A 134 12.85 16.71 2.86
N ILE A 135 11.62 16.32 2.48
CA ILE A 135 11.02 15.04 2.86
C ILE A 135 10.46 14.35 1.64
N PHE A 136 11.15 13.31 1.18
CA PHE A 136 10.74 12.54 0.03
C PHE A 136 9.70 11.47 0.40
N ILE A 137 8.52 11.54 -0.21
CA ILE A 137 7.46 10.55 -0.03
C ILE A 137 7.00 10.01 -1.37
N GLU A 138 6.78 8.70 -1.41
CA GLU A 138 6.15 7.99 -2.51
C GLU A 138 4.97 7.19 -1.98
N GLY A 139 3.80 7.38 -2.60
CA GLY A 139 2.55 6.85 -2.07
C GLY A 139 1.40 6.83 -3.07
N LYS A 140 0.26 6.36 -2.57
CA LYS A 140 -1.02 6.37 -3.30
C LYS A 140 -2.03 7.25 -2.59
N ALA A 141 -2.86 7.94 -3.36
CA ALA A 141 -4.02 8.64 -2.84
C ALA A 141 -5.19 7.69 -2.64
N GLU A 142 -5.83 7.74 -1.48
CA GLU A 142 -7.04 6.99 -1.13
C GLU A 142 -8.02 7.89 -0.40
N TYR A 143 -9.27 7.44 -0.26
CA TYR A 143 -10.23 8.17 0.58
C TYR A 143 -9.88 8.03 2.06
N LEU A 144 -10.03 9.13 2.78
CA LEU A 144 -9.93 9.17 4.22
C LEU A 144 -11.29 8.73 4.79
N GLU A 145 -11.32 7.55 5.43
CA GLU A 145 -12.57 6.94 5.88
C GLU A 145 -12.81 7.08 7.39
N GLY A 146 -14.09 7.07 7.77
CA GLY A 146 -14.55 6.94 9.16
C GLY A 146 -14.17 8.11 10.05
N LYS A 147 -13.68 7.81 11.26
CA LYS A 147 -13.38 8.83 12.28
C LYS A 147 -12.26 9.79 11.89
N LEU A 148 -11.33 9.35 11.04
CA LEU A 148 -10.23 10.19 10.58
C LEU A 148 -10.75 11.34 9.71
N ALA A 149 -11.79 11.11 8.90
CA ALA A 149 -12.48 12.16 8.16
C ALA A 149 -13.11 13.22 9.06
N GLY A 150 -13.62 12.80 10.23
CA GLY A 150 -14.08 13.73 11.27
C GLY A 150 -12.97 14.65 11.75
N TYR A 151 -11.85 14.07 12.20
CA TYR A 151 -10.69 14.85 12.68
C TYR A 151 -10.10 15.77 11.60
N TYR A 152 -10.14 15.34 10.33
CA TYR A 152 -9.71 16.16 9.21
C TYR A 152 -10.59 17.41 9.04
N LYS A 153 -11.92 17.26 9.10
CA LYS A 153 -12.86 18.38 9.00
C LYS A 153 -12.79 19.32 10.20
N GLU A 154 -12.63 18.76 11.40
CA GLU A 154 -12.40 19.54 12.63
C GLU A 154 -11.14 20.41 12.48
N TYR A 155 -10.06 19.84 11.96
CA TYR A 155 -8.82 20.59 11.75
C TYR A 155 -8.94 21.68 10.68
N LEU A 156 -9.69 21.43 9.60
CA LEU A 156 -10.00 22.48 8.62
C LEU A 156 -10.78 23.64 9.26
N ALA A 157 -11.74 23.34 10.13
CA ALA A 157 -12.49 24.36 10.85
C ALA A 157 -11.59 25.17 11.80
N ASP A 158 -10.63 24.53 12.47
CA ASP A 158 -9.64 25.19 13.33
C ASP A 158 -8.71 26.12 12.52
N LEU A 159 -8.41 25.78 11.27
CA LEU A 159 -7.67 26.63 10.33
C LEU A 159 -8.51 27.80 9.77
N GLY A 160 -9.81 27.83 10.05
CA GLY A 160 -10.73 28.89 9.65
C GLY A 160 -11.53 28.62 8.38
N TYR A 161 -11.50 27.40 7.83
CA TYR A 161 -12.36 27.02 6.72
C TYR A 161 -13.81 26.82 7.17
N THR A 162 -14.73 27.28 6.34
CA THR A 162 -16.17 27.05 6.54
C THR A 162 -16.58 25.64 6.11
N GLU A 163 -17.71 25.15 6.62
CA GLU A 163 -18.25 23.84 6.21
C GLU A 163 -18.52 23.79 4.69
N ASP A 164 -19.00 24.90 4.11
CA ASP A 164 -19.28 25.01 2.68
C ASP A 164 -17.99 24.95 1.82
N GLU A 165 -16.88 25.54 2.29
CA GLU A 165 -15.58 25.42 1.63
C GLU A 165 -15.02 24.00 1.74
N ALA A 166 -15.14 23.37 2.91
CA ALA A 166 -14.71 22.00 3.11
C ALA A 166 -15.51 21.00 2.27
N GLU A 167 -16.81 21.25 2.01
CA GLU A 167 -17.62 20.44 1.10
C GLU A 167 -17.25 20.66 -0.37
N GLN A 168 -16.90 21.90 -0.76
CA GLN A 168 -16.41 22.19 -2.11
C GLN A 168 -15.07 21.52 -2.44
N MET A 169 -14.22 21.28 -1.42
CA MET A 169 -12.99 20.49 -1.57
C MET A 169 -13.24 19.00 -1.87
N GLY A 170 -14.49 18.52 -1.70
CA GLY A 170 -14.89 17.15 -1.96
C GLY A 170 -14.56 16.17 -0.83
N GLU A 171 -14.51 14.89 -1.16
CA GLU A 171 -14.23 13.85 -0.17
C GLU A 171 -12.76 13.90 0.26
N PRO A 172 -12.46 13.88 1.59
CA PRO A 172 -11.11 14.03 2.08
C PRO A 172 -10.23 12.88 1.60
N LEU A 173 -9.09 13.22 0.98
CA LEU A 173 -8.12 12.25 0.48
C LEU A 173 -6.95 12.11 1.43
N VAL A 174 -6.32 10.94 1.41
CA VAL A 174 -5.08 10.65 2.12
C VAL A 174 -4.05 10.04 1.20
N VAL A 175 -2.85 10.61 1.17
CA VAL A 175 -1.67 9.99 0.56
C VAL A 175 -1.05 9.06 1.60
N ARG A 176 -1.09 7.76 1.32
CA ARG A 176 -0.44 6.74 2.15
C ARG A 176 0.87 6.32 1.51
N TYR A 177 1.93 6.26 2.33
CA TYR A 177 3.20 5.71 1.90
C TYR A 177 3.04 4.29 1.34
N VAL A 178 3.55 4.06 0.13
CA VAL A 178 3.61 2.74 -0.49
C VAL A 178 4.99 2.56 -1.12
N ASN A 179 5.66 1.47 -0.76
CA ASN A 179 6.90 1.10 -1.45
C ASN A 179 6.53 0.36 -2.75
N PHE A 180 6.35 1.11 -3.84
CA PHE A 180 5.96 0.52 -5.12
C PHE A 180 7.00 -0.46 -5.68
N MET A 181 8.27 -0.30 -5.33
CA MET A 181 9.30 -1.28 -5.72
C MET A 181 9.05 -2.64 -5.05
N ALA A 182 8.75 -2.63 -3.74
CA ALA A 182 8.37 -3.84 -3.02
C ALA A 182 7.08 -4.47 -3.56
N VAL A 183 6.08 -3.65 -3.92
CA VAL A 183 4.84 -4.10 -4.57
C VAL A 183 5.13 -4.78 -5.90
N ARG A 184 5.94 -4.17 -6.76
CA ARG A 184 6.34 -4.73 -8.07
C ARG A 184 7.09 -6.05 -7.91
N ILE A 185 8.05 -6.12 -6.98
CA ILE A 185 8.77 -7.37 -6.68
C ILE A 185 7.80 -8.43 -6.17
N GLY A 186 6.91 -8.08 -5.23
CA GLY A 186 5.90 -8.99 -4.68
C GLY A 186 4.96 -9.55 -5.74
N PHE A 187 4.52 -8.71 -6.68
CA PHE A 187 3.68 -9.12 -7.80
C PHE A 187 4.42 -10.09 -8.74
N VAL A 188 5.65 -9.77 -9.13
CA VAL A 188 6.48 -10.64 -9.99
C VAL A 188 6.75 -11.98 -9.30
N LEU A 189 7.11 -11.97 -8.02
CA LEU A 189 7.30 -13.20 -7.24
C LEU A 189 6.02 -14.02 -7.16
N GLY A 190 4.88 -13.39 -6.90
CA GLY A 190 3.57 -14.05 -6.90
C GLY A 190 3.28 -14.73 -8.23
N LEU A 191 3.53 -14.04 -9.34
CA LEU A 191 3.34 -14.56 -10.69
C LEU A 191 4.26 -15.75 -10.99
N VAL A 192 5.54 -15.67 -10.61
CA VAL A 192 6.51 -16.77 -10.77
C VAL A 192 6.08 -18.01 -9.97
N LEU A 193 5.62 -17.84 -8.72
CA LEU A 193 5.16 -18.94 -7.88
C LEU A 193 3.92 -19.62 -8.47
N VAL A 194 2.96 -18.85 -8.99
CA VAL A 194 1.78 -19.39 -9.66
C VAL A 194 2.17 -20.15 -10.93
N LEU A 195 3.02 -19.58 -11.78
CA LEU A 195 3.50 -20.25 -13.00
C LEU A 195 4.26 -21.54 -12.68
N LEU A 196 5.12 -21.53 -11.65
CA LEU A 196 5.82 -22.72 -11.18
C LEU A 196 4.84 -23.78 -10.66
N GLY A 197 3.84 -23.37 -9.88
CA GLY A 197 2.78 -24.25 -9.39
C GLY A 197 2.01 -24.91 -10.54
N ILE A 198 1.59 -24.12 -11.54
CA ILE A 198 0.91 -24.62 -12.74
C ILE A 198 1.82 -25.56 -13.53
N PHE A 199 3.09 -25.22 -13.69
CA PHE A 199 4.07 -26.05 -14.39
C PHE A 199 4.26 -27.41 -13.72
N LEU A 200 4.42 -27.43 -12.39
CA LEU A 200 4.55 -28.67 -11.61
C LEU A 200 3.27 -29.50 -11.64
N LEU A 201 2.09 -28.85 -11.61
CA LEU A 201 0.80 -29.51 -11.77
C LEU A 201 0.71 -30.19 -13.13
N ARG A 202 1.09 -29.49 -14.21
CA ARG A 202 1.12 -30.04 -15.57
C ARG A 202 2.12 -31.20 -15.69
N ALA A 203 3.31 -31.07 -15.12
CA ALA A 203 4.32 -32.12 -15.12
C ALA A 203 3.85 -33.37 -14.35
N GLY A 204 3.19 -33.18 -13.20
CA GLY A 204 2.57 -34.25 -12.43
C GLY A 204 1.45 -34.94 -13.21
N TYR A 205 0.58 -34.17 -13.86
CA TYR A 205 -0.50 -34.69 -14.70
C TYR A 205 0.04 -35.52 -15.86
N LEU A 206 1.08 -35.05 -16.55
CA LEU A 206 1.73 -35.79 -17.64
C LEU A 206 2.40 -37.08 -17.15
N ARG A 207 2.97 -37.11 -15.95
CA ARG A 207 3.51 -38.34 -15.33
C ARG A 207 2.42 -39.35 -15.00
N GLU A 208 1.26 -38.91 -14.50
CA GLU A 208 0.10 -39.78 -14.23
C GLU A 208 -0.53 -40.32 -15.54
N GLU A 209 -0.54 -39.51 -16.61
CA GLU A 209 -1.14 -39.90 -17.89
C GLU A 209 -0.22 -40.77 -18.75
N ARG A 210 1.09 -40.51 -18.77
CA ARG A 210 2.07 -41.23 -19.61
C ARG A 210 2.87 -42.30 -18.86
N GLY A 211 2.73 -42.39 -17.54
CA GLY A 211 3.65 -43.12 -16.68
C GLY A 211 4.98 -42.38 -16.50
N SER A 212 5.72 -42.68 -15.44
CA SER A 212 6.99 -42.01 -15.13
C SER A 212 8.10 -42.28 -16.14
N GLY A 213 7.90 -43.21 -17.10
CA GLY A 213 8.94 -43.72 -18.00
C GLY A 213 10.03 -44.53 -17.29
N LEU A 214 9.96 -44.64 -15.95
CA LEU A 214 10.84 -45.48 -15.15
C LEU A 214 10.20 -46.87 -15.04
N ARG A 215 11.02 -47.93 -15.14
CA ARG A 215 10.58 -49.30 -14.88
C ARG A 215 9.87 -49.34 -13.53
N LYS A 216 8.63 -49.83 -13.50
CA LYS A 216 7.97 -50.13 -12.23
C LYS A 216 8.73 -51.28 -11.57
N ALA A 217 8.63 -51.41 -10.25
CA ALA A 217 9.18 -52.59 -9.56
C ALA A 217 8.63 -53.91 -10.14
N GLU A 218 7.42 -53.86 -10.69
CA GLU A 218 6.75 -54.92 -11.44
C GLU A 218 7.45 -55.32 -12.76
N ASP A 219 8.23 -54.41 -13.37
CA ASP A 219 8.95 -54.63 -14.63
C ASP A 219 10.40 -55.13 -14.43
N LEU A 220 10.82 -55.35 -13.18
CA LEU A 220 12.13 -55.91 -12.88
C LEU A 220 12.09 -57.45 -13.01
N PRO A 221 13.00 -58.07 -13.77
CA PRO A 221 13.06 -59.53 -13.86
C PRO A 221 13.42 -60.11 -12.49
N GLY A 222 12.49 -60.87 -11.90
CA GLY A 222 12.65 -61.53 -10.60
C GLY A 222 11.74 -61.04 -9.48
N SER A 223 10.73 -60.22 -9.77
CA SER A 223 9.64 -59.97 -8.80
C SER A 223 8.80 -61.24 -8.60
N PRO A 224 8.46 -61.64 -7.35
CA PRO A 224 7.69 -62.85 -7.06
C PRO A 224 6.27 -62.83 -7.62
#